data_AF-A0A8S1AIY1-F1
#
_entry.id   AF-A0A8S1AIY1-F1
#
_cell.length_a   1.000
_cell.length_b   1.000
_cell.length_c   1.000
_cell.angle_alpha   90.00
_cell.angle_beta   90.00
_cell.angle_gamma   90.00
#
_symmetry.space_group_name_H-M   'P 1'
#
loop_
_entity.id
_entity.type
_entity.pdbx_description
1 polymer ?
#
loop_
_entity_poly.entity_id
_entity_poly.type
_entity_poly.pdbx_seq_one_letter_code
_entity_poly.pdbx_strand_id
1 'polypeptide(L)'
;MVAKIVWRFLATGEEFNDMHLNYYGGASAIAKTIRLVCNAIWDRCLRQNMPEITQQLFEEISAGFDKKANFPNCFGAIDGKHIRIRSPANSGSLFYNYKGYNSIILLAITDSKYRFIYVDI
;
A
#
# COMPACT_ATOMS: atom_id res chain seq x y z
N MET A 1 20.32 4.98 11.62
CA MET A 1 20.58 5.23 10.18
C MET A 1 19.55 4.51 9.30
N VAL A 2 19.42 3.17 9.39
CA VAL A 2 18.49 2.35 8.59
C VAL A 2 17.04 2.85 8.61
N ALA A 3 16.44 3.07 9.78
CA ALA A 3 15.05 3.53 9.87
C ALA A 3 14.85 4.87 9.14
N LYS A 4 15.78 5.83 9.27
CA LYS A 4 15.67 7.15 8.62
C LYS A 4 15.66 7.03 7.09
N ILE A 5 16.48 6.16 6.52
CA ILE A 5 16.52 5.90 5.07
C ILE A 5 15.18 5.36 4.57
N VAL A 6 14.63 4.37 5.27
CA VAL A 6 13.36 3.74 4.88
C VAL A 6 12.20 4.73 5.00
N TRP A 7 12.09 5.44 6.12
CA TRP A 7 11.05 6.44 6.32
C TRP A 7 11.13 7.57 5.30
N ARG A 8 12.35 8.04 4.99
CA ARG A 8 12.57 9.07 3.97
C ARG A 8 12.06 8.61 2.60
N PHE A 9 12.44 7.40 2.19
CA PHE A 9 11.97 6.80 0.93
C PHE A 9 10.45 6.67 0.90
N LEU A 10 9.84 6.12 1.95
CA LEU A 10 8.38 5.93 2.00
C LEU A 10 7.59 7.24 2.00
N ALA A 11 8.13 8.29 2.62
CA ALA A 11 7.47 9.59 2.71
C ALA A 11 7.57 10.43 1.42
N THR A 12 8.66 10.27 0.66
CA THR A 12 8.99 11.20 -0.44
C THR A 12 9.16 10.54 -1.80
N GLY A 13 9.42 9.23 -1.85
CA GLY A 13 9.79 8.55 -3.09
C GLY A 13 11.15 8.96 -3.66
N GLU A 14 12.04 9.53 -2.82
CA GLU A 14 13.38 9.98 -3.22
C GLU A 14 14.17 8.89 -3.96
N GLU A 15 14.92 9.25 -5.00
CA GLU A 15 15.70 8.29 -5.77
C GLU A 15 16.88 7.76 -4.95
N PHE A 16 17.28 6.50 -5.20
CA PHE A 16 18.37 5.86 -4.45
C PHE A 16 19.72 6.56 -4.64
N ASN A 17 19.94 7.22 -5.78
CA ASN A 17 21.17 7.97 -6.07
C ASN A 17 21.25 9.25 -5.23
N ASP A 18 20.14 9.94 -5.02
CA ASP A 18 20.09 11.13 -4.17
C ASP A 18 20.28 10.74 -2.70
N MET A 19 19.63 9.65 -2.28
CA MET A 19 19.82 9.13 -0.92
C MET A 19 21.25 8.63 -0.66
N HIS A 20 21.96 8.14 -1.68
CA HIS A 20 23.38 7.79 -1.56
C HIS A 20 24.21 9.00 -1.11
N LEU A 21 23.98 10.16 -1.70
CA LEU A 21 24.67 11.41 -1.36
C LEU A 21 24.29 11.89 0.05
N ASN A 22 23.00 11.81 0.41
CA ASN A 22 22.48 12.30 1.69
C ASN A 22 22.86 11.43 2.90
N TYR A 23 23.02 10.11 2.70
CA TYR A 23 23.26 9.16 3.78
C TYR A 23 24.62 8.45 3.70
N TYR A 24 25.46 8.80 2.71
CA TYR A 24 26.80 8.24 2.49
C TYR A 24 26.82 6.69 2.42
N GLY A 25 25.74 6.08 1.93
CA GLY A 25 25.60 4.63 1.80
C GLY A 25 25.41 4.25 0.34
N GLY A 26 26.06 3.18 -0.15
CA GLY A 26 25.94 2.78 -1.57
C GLY A 26 24.49 2.57 -2.01
N ALA A 27 24.12 3.09 -3.19
CA ALA A 27 22.74 3.04 -3.69
C ALA A 27 22.14 1.62 -3.71
N SER A 28 22.97 0.61 -4.03
CA SER A 28 22.58 -0.81 -3.99
C SER A 28 22.26 -1.30 -2.57
N ALA A 29 23.06 -0.89 -1.58
CA ALA A 29 22.84 -1.22 -0.18
C ALA A 29 21.57 -0.54 0.35
N ILE A 30 21.37 0.74 0.02
CA ILE A 30 20.16 1.49 0.35
C ILE A 30 18.91 0.79 -0.22
N ALA A 31 18.92 0.46 -1.52
CA ALA A 31 17.80 -0.23 -2.15
C ALA A 31 17.53 -1.59 -1.50
N LYS A 32 18.57 -2.37 -1.18
CA LYS A 32 18.44 -3.65 -0.49
C LYS A 32 17.85 -3.48 0.91
N THR A 33 18.33 -2.51 1.68
CA THR A 33 17.81 -2.19 3.01
C THR A 33 16.33 -1.80 2.96
N ILE A 34 15.94 -0.93 2.03
CA ILE A 34 14.54 -0.51 1.85
C ILE A 34 13.66 -1.73 1.55
N ARG A 35 14.06 -2.58 0.60
CA ARG A 35 13.31 -3.81 0.28
C ARG A 35 13.16 -4.74 1.49
N LEU A 36 14.25 -5.00 2.21
CA LEU A 36 14.24 -5.88 3.38
C LEU A 36 13.30 -5.36 4.48
N VAL A 37 13.35 -4.05 4.76
CA VAL A 37 12.52 -3.46 5.81
C VAL A 37 11.06 -3.38 5.37
N CYS A 38 10.76 -3.03 4.12
CA CYS A 38 9.38 -3.02 3.61
C CYS A 38 8.75 -4.41 3.67
N ASN A 39 9.50 -5.46 3.27
CA ASN A 39 9.02 -6.84 3.38
C ASN A 39 8.76 -7.24 4.84
N ALA A 40 9.67 -6.87 5.75
CA ALA A 40 9.48 -7.13 7.18
C ALA A 40 8.23 -6.42 7.74
N ILE A 41 7.98 -5.16 7.34
CA ILE A 41 6.76 -4.43 7.72
C ILE A 41 5.52 -5.12 7.16
N TRP A 42 5.55 -5.54 5.90
CA TRP A 42 4.44 -6.24 5.28
C TRP A 42 4.10 -7.55 6.01
N ASP A 43 5.11 -8.39 6.24
CA ASP A 43 4.93 -9.72 6.82
C ASP A 43 4.59 -9.68 8.31
N ARG A 44 5.18 -8.73 9.05
CA ARG A 44 5.04 -8.67 10.52
C ARG A 44 3.98 -7.71 10.98
N CYS A 45 3.83 -6.56 10.32
CA CYS A 45 2.89 -5.53 10.77
C CYS A 45 1.57 -5.64 10.03
N LEU A 46 1.57 -5.59 8.69
CA LEU A 46 0.31 -5.44 7.96
C LEU A 46 -0.62 -6.64 8.18
N ARG A 47 -0.11 -7.87 8.01
CA ARG A 47 -0.92 -9.08 8.20
C ARG A 47 -1.44 -9.26 9.62
N GLN A 48 -0.70 -8.81 10.63
CA GLN A 48 -1.10 -8.95 12.03
C GLN A 48 -2.10 -7.87 12.48
N ASN A 49 -2.17 -6.74 11.78
CA ASN A 49 -3.02 -5.60 12.15
C ASN A 49 -4.29 -5.49 11.28
N MET A 50 -4.46 -6.35 10.27
CA MET A 50 -5.73 -6.46 9.56
C MET A 50 -6.77 -7.17 10.43
N PRO A 51 -8.02 -6.70 10.45
CA PRO A 51 -9.06 -7.35 11.22
C PRO A 51 -9.38 -8.72 10.62
N GLU A 52 -9.72 -9.69 11.48
CA GLU A 52 -10.29 -10.95 11.01
C GLU A 52 -11.71 -10.70 10.48
N ILE A 53 -12.01 -11.25 9.30
CA ILE A 53 -13.32 -11.08 8.68
C ILE A 53 -14.33 -11.98 9.37
N THR A 54 -15.13 -11.39 10.25
CA THR A 54 -16.21 -12.07 10.99
C THR A 54 -17.56 -11.46 10.66
N GLN A 55 -18.64 -12.20 10.94
CA GLN A 55 -20.00 -11.65 10.79
C GLN A 55 -20.20 -10.40 11.66
N GLN A 56 -19.71 -10.43 12.90
CA GLN A 56 -19.79 -9.29 13.82
C GLN A 56 -19.11 -8.04 13.23
N LEU A 57 -17.94 -8.19 12.60
CA LEU A 57 -17.26 -7.09 11.94
C LEU A 57 -18.14 -6.46 10.84
N PHE A 58 -18.81 -7.28 10.03
CA PHE A 58 -19.70 -6.76 8.98
C PHE A 58 -20.94 -6.05 9.54
N GLU A 59 -21.51 -6.54 10.63
CA GLU A 59 -22.60 -5.87 11.33
C GLU A 59 -22.16 -4.48 11.85
N GLU A 60 -20.96 -4.41 12.45
CA GLU A 60 -20.37 -3.15 12.91
C GLU A 60 -20.09 -2.15 11.77
N ILE A 61 -19.58 -2.64 10.63
CA ILE A 61 -19.30 -1.82 9.45
C ILE A 61 -20.60 -1.28 8.87
N SER A 62 -21.60 -2.13 8.68
CA SER A 62 -22.93 -1.79 8.16
C SER A 62 -23.61 -0.73 9.02
N ALA A 63 -23.66 -0.93 10.34
CA ALA A 63 -24.22 0.04 11.26
C ALA A 63 -23.47 1.38 11.22
N GLY A 64 -22.14 1.34 11.03
CA GLY A 64 -21.32 2.55 10.92
C GLY A 64 -21.59 3.35 9.64
N PHE A 65 -21.78 2.69 8.50
CA PHE A 65 -22.13 3.35 7.23
C PHE A 65 -23.55 3.89 7.23
N ASP A 66 -24.50 3.16 7.81
CA ASP A 66 -25.88 3.64 7.99
C ASP A 66 -25.87 4.93 8.81
N LYS A 67 -25.20 4.92 9.97
CA LYS A 67 -25.13 6.09 10.86
C LYS A 67 -24.42 7.32 10.25
N LYS A 68 -23.36 7.12 9.48
CA LYS A 68 -22.50 8.23 9.00
C LYS A 68 -22.86 8.71 7.60
N ALA A 69 -23.40 7.84 6.76
CA ALA A 69 -23.62 8.10 5.34
C ALA A 69 -25.06 7.78 4.89
N ASN A 70 -25.96 7.37 5.79
CA ASN A 70 -27.31 6.88 5.47
C ASN A 70 -27.27 5.80 4.38
N PHE A 71 -26.28 4.91 4.46
CA PHE A 71 -26.04 3.86 3.49
C PHE A 71 -26.12 2.49 4.19
N PRO A 72 -27.35 1.96 4.40
CA PRO A 72 -27.56 0.72 5.14
C PRO A 72 -27.06 -0.49 4.34
N ASN A 73 -26.76 -1.58 5.05
CA ASN A 73 -26.27 -2.85 4.47
C ASN A 73 -24.96 -2.72 3.69
N CYS A 74 -24.13 -1.74 4.04
CA CYS A 74 -22.82 -1.54 3.43
C CYS A 74 -21.72 -2.27 4.22
N PHE A 75 -21.05 -3.22 3.59
CA PHE A 75 -19.99 -4.01 4.24
C PHE A 75 -18.59 -3.44 4.06
N GLY A 76 -18.46 -2.32 3.34
CA GLY A 76 -17.18 -1.68 3.05
C GLY A 76 -17.26 -0.78 1.83
N ALA A 77 -16.37 0.21 1.77
CA ALA A 77 -16.12 1.01 0.57
C ALA A 77 -14.88 0.47 -0.12
N ILE A 78 -15.00 0.08 -1.38
CA ILE A 78 -13.92 -0.46 -2.20
C ILE A 78 -13.42 0.59 -3.19
N ASP A 79 -12.09 0.73 -3.31
CA ASP A 79 -11.48 1.55 -4.35
C ASP A 79 -10.14 0.95 -4.80
N GLY A 80 -9.76 1.26 -6.04
CA GLY A 80 -8.54 0.80 -6.70
C GLY A 80 -7.67 1.96 -7.13
N LYS A 81 -6.36 1.90 -6.81
CA LYS A 81 -5.37 2.90 -7.21
C LYS A 81 -4.30 2.30 -8.10
N HIS A 82 -4.16 2.85 -9.30
CA HIS A 82 -3.01 2.58 -10.16
C HIS A 82 -1.73 3.21 -9.58
N ILE A 83 -0.78 2.38 -9.16
CA ILE A 83 0.57 2.78 -8.75
C ILE A 83 1.47 2.67 -9.96
N ARG A 84 2.03 3.80 -10.40
CA ARG A 84 2.91 3.87 -11.56
C ARG A 84 4.20 3.09 -11.28
N ILE A 85 4.60 2.24 -12.21
CA ILE A 85 5.84 1.47 -12.16
C ILE A 85 6.69 1.71 -13.40
N ARG A 86 7.97 1.37 -13.32
CA ARG A 86 8.77 1.09 -14.51
C ARG A 86 8.35 -0.29 -15.04
N SER A 87 8.13 -0.39 -16.35
CA SER A 87 7.77 -1.66 -16.99
C SER A 87 8.83 -2.72 -16.66
N PRO A 88 8.46 -3.87 -16.08
CA PRO A 88 9.38 -4.98 -15.90
C PRO A 88 9.91 -5.49 -17.24
N ALA A 89 11.15 -5.97 -17.25
CA ALA A 89 11.76 -6.52 -18.44
C ALA A 89 10.88 -7.65 -19.02
N ASN A 90 10.75 -7.69 -20.34
CA ASN A 90 9.97 -8.70 -21.08
C ASN A 90 8.48 -8.79 -20.70
N SER A 91 7.89 -7.73 -20.12
CA SER A 91 6.47 -7.70 -19.74
C SER A 91 5.51 -7.22 -20.86
N GLY A 92 6.05 -6.70 -21.97
CA GLY A 92 5.24 -6.15 -23.05
C GLY A 92 4.29 -5.06 -22.54
N SER A 93 2.99 -5.21 -22.84
CA SER A 93 1.92 -4.32 -22.39
C SER A 93 1.18 -4.78 -21.13
N LEU A 94 1.66 -5.83 -20.44
CA LEU A 94 0.95 -6.43 -19.29
C LEU A 94 0.60 -5.42 -18.19
N PHE A 95 1.49 -4.46 -17.93
CA PHE A 95 1.28 -3.41 -16.93
C PHE A 95 0.76 -2.11 -17.53
N TYR A 96 0.63 -2.00 -18.86
CA TYR A 96 0.23 -0.78 -19.53
C TYR A 96 -1.27 -0.55 -19.38
N ASN A 97 -1.64 0.50 -18.66
CA ASN A 97 -3.03 0.81 -18.38
C ASN A 97 -3.63 1.80 -19.40
N TYR A 98 -4.95 2.00 -19.32
CA TYR A 98 -5.68 2.93 -20.18
C TYR A 98 -5.29 4.42 -20.01
N LYS A 99 -4.56 4.77 -18.94
CA LYS A 99 -4.05 6.12 -18.68
C LYS A 99 -2.70 6.37 -19.34
N GLY A 100 -2.20 5.44 -20.14
CA GLY A 100 -1.01 5.62 -20.97
C GLY A 100 0.32 5.39 -20.25
N TYR A 101 0.32 4.69 -19.11
CA TYR A 101 1.54 4.35 -18.37
C TYR A 101 1.48 2.94 -17.78
N ASN A 102 2.65 2.41 -17.39
CA ASN A 102 2.74 1.11 -16.72
C ASN A 102 2.40 1.22 -15.23
N SER A 103 1.56 0.35 -14.70
CA SER A 103 1.14 0.35 -13.29
C SER A 103 0.79 -1.02 -12.75
N ILE A 104 0.91 -1.19 -11.43
CA ILE A 104 0.16 -2.20 -10.66
C ILE A 104 -1.07 -1.55 -10.02
N ILE A 105 -2.03 -2.35 -9.57
CA ILE A 105 -3.25 -1.89 -8.91
C ILE A 105 -3.16 -2.21 -7.43
N LEU A 106 -3.29 -1.20 -6.57
CA LEU A 106 -3.60 -1.39 -5.17
C LEU A 106 -5.13 -1.40 -5.04
N LEU A 107 -5.71 -2.51 -4.59
CA LEU A 107 -7.12 -2.59 -4.26
C LEU A 107 -7.28 -2.58 -2.75
N ALA A 108 -8.21 -1.80 -2.23
CA ALA A 108 -8.45 -1.74 -0.79
C ALA A 108 -9.93 -1.60 -0.48
N ILE A 109 -10.34 -2.18 0.65
CA ILE A 109 -11.65 -2.02 1.24
C ILE A 109 -11.49 -1.33 2.60
N THR A 110 -12.31 -0.32 2.87
CA THR A 110 -12.30 0.42 4.13
C THR A 110 -13.65 0.39 4.84
N ASP A 111 -13.61 0.47 6.17
CA ASP A 111 -14.80 0.67 6.99
C ASP A 111 -15.27 2.13 7.02
N SER A 112 -16.40 2.38 7.68
CA SER A 112 -16.95 3.73 7.90
C SER A 112 -16.09 4.63 8.81
N LYS A 113 -15.00 4.11 9.38
CA LYS A 113 -14.01 4.85 10.18
C LYS A 113 -12.72 5.12 9.37
N TYR A 114 -12.74 4.89 8.06
CA TYR A 114 -11.60 5.07 7.15
C TYR A 114 -10.41 4.14 7.48
N ARG A 115 -10.68 2.98 8.08
CA ARG A 115 -9.66 1.97 8.38
C ARG A 115 -9.72 0.87 7.31
N PHE A 116 -8.57 0.41 6.86
CA PHE A 116 -8.49 -0.74 5.95
C PHE A 116 -9.00 -2.01 6.64
N ILE A 117 -9.87 -2.75 5.95
CA ILE A 117 -10.32 -4.08 6.35
C ILE A 117 -9.75 -5.17 5.44
N TYR A 118 -9.38 -4.80 4.21
CA TYR A 118 -8.76 -5.68 3.24
C TYR A 118 -7.90 -4.86 2.27
N VAL A 119 -6.76 -5.42 1.85
CA VAL A 119 -5.84 -4.83 0.88
C VAL A 119 -5.26 -5.94 -0.01
N ASP A 120 -5.18 -5.69 -1.30
CA ASP A 120 -4.55 -6.55 -2.32
C ASP A 120 -3.59 -5.71 -3.19
N ILE A 121 -2.38 -6.23 -3.45
CA ILE A 121 -1.27 -5.55 -4.14
C ILE A 121 -0.54 -6.51 -5.08
#